data_AF-A0AAV9J135-F1
#
_entry.id   AF-A0AAV9J135-F1
#
_cell.length_a   1.000
_cell.length_b   1.000
_cell.length_c   1.000
_cell.angle_alpha   90.00
_cell.angle_beta   90.00
_cell.angle_gamma   90.00
#
_symmetry.space_group_name_H-M   'P 1'
#
loop_
_entity.id
_entity.type
_entity.pdbx_description
1 polymer ?
#
loop_
_entity_poly.entity_id
_entity_poly.type
_entity_poly.pdbx_seq_one_letter_code
_entity_poly.pdbx_strand_id
1 'polypeptide(L)'
;MSSAGRHRVSLAPGGDAHVRRRLTLLAWQLPGGARATRHARRCASHRPGKAVATTTCFTARPRFLVPAPRCRRRRRWISPSSHAVTMHTSSSARDLSYASSGVDIDTEGAAVKQLIAHLGAAARTPGTRGAAVEHAGGFSGLIEFGSVLLALCTDGVGSKIALASQCQRVHTVPFDCVAMNVNDLICVGAEPLAFVDYIAAPRPDAPTWAALGRGLGAACRMARVTLSGGETASLPDLVRELDMSGTALGWLPRGAQLDGTRVLPGDVLIGLPSSGIHSNGYSLVRRVLQRSGAMEALTAPAPFALDAVPTRARLRPDGWPDDALLLHSLADVLLYPTYIYVDPVVDCVLACRSGAPDAPGDAHAIHGIAHITGGGLSNLLRLAPGRGYDIEEPLPVLPEFAWLQQAAGPIPQHEMYRVFNMGMGMVLVVEAAAAAAICAWLRARLPGVQIVGRVTDSGVVRHLPAGVQYDRYA
;
A
#
# COMPACT_ATOMS: atom_id res chain seq x y z
N MET A 1 56.50 19.22 -22.22
CA MET A 1 56.75 19.35 -23.67
C MET A 1 55.59 18.61 -24.37
N SER A 2 54.50 19.33 -24.69
CA SER A 2 54.07 19.72 -26.06
C SER A 2 53.73 18.50 -26.93
N SER A 3 52.57 18.29 -27.56
CA SER A 3 51.35 19.08 -27.85
C SER A 3 50.30 18.08 -28.41
N ALA A 4 49.07 18.02 -27.88
CA ALA A 4 47.83 18.59 -28.43
C ALA A 4 47.48 18.22 -29.89
N GLY A 5 46.32 17.56 -30.07
CA GLY A 5 45.71 17.28 -31.36
C GLY A 5 44.69 18.33 -31.84
N ARG A 6 44.00 18.02 -32.94
CA ARG A 6 42.58 18.33 -33.27
C ARG A 6 42.34 18.09 -34.77
N HIS A 7 41.38 17.22 -35.09
CA HIS A 7 40.65 17.27 -36.35
C HIS A 7 39.18 17.59 -36.05
N ARG A 8 38.71 18.71 -36.59
CA ARG A 8 37.29 19.09 -36.71
C ARG A 8 36.79 18.56 -38.05
N VAL A 9 35.61 17.95 -38.07
CA VAL A 9 34.76 17.90 -39.28
C VAL A 9 33.34 18.28 -38.89
N SER A 10 32.77 19.09 -39.78
CA SER A 10 31.54 19.88 -39.73
C SER A 10 30.26 19.03 -39.81
N LEU A 11 29.21 19.50 -39.11
CA LEU A 11 27.82 19.07 -39.31
C LEU A 11 27.07 20.14 -40.11
N ALA A 12 26.32 19.71 -41.13
CA ALA A 12 25.15 20.41 -41.65
C ALA A 12 24.11 19.36 -42.12
N PRO A 13 22.80 19.69 -42.10
CA PRO A 13 21.73 18.71 -41.94
C PRO A 13 20.89 18.47 -43.21
N GLY A 14 20.14 17.37 -43.23
CA GLY A 14 19.00 17.20 -44.13
C GLY A 14 18.70 15.73 -44.48
N GLY A 15 17.45 15.31 -44.32
CA GLY A 15 16.92 14.11 -44.96
C GLY A 15 15.91 13.31 -44.14
N ASP A 16 14.64 13.70 -44.24
CA ASP A 16 13.48 12.87 -43.93
C ASP A 16 13.50 11.57 -44.74
N ALA A 17 13.26 10.43 -44.07
CA ALA A 17 12.81 9.21 -44.74
C ALA A 17 12.02 8.31 -43.76
N HIS A 18 10.69 8.31 -43.94
CA HIS A 18 9.78 7.30 -43.40
C HIS A 18 10.20 5.89 -43.81
N VAL A 19 10.47 5.02 -42.83
CA VAL A 19 10.63 3.58 -43.05
C VAL A 19 9.53 2.82 -42.32
N ARG A 20 8.54 2.33 -43.08
CA ARG A 20 7.60 1.29 -42.65
C ARG A 20 8.36 -0.04 -42.50
N ARG A 21 8.48 -0.56 -41.28
CA ARG A 21 8.98 -1.93 -41.05
C ARG A 21 7.83 -2.93 -41.11
N ARG A 22 7.94 -3.86 -42.07
CA ARG A 22 7.13 -5.09 -42.15
C ARG A 22 7.59 -6.05 -41.05
N LEU A 23 6.66 -6.52 -40.22
CA LEU A 23 6.85 -7.64 -39.31
C LEU A 23 6.82 -8.95 -40.11
N THR A 24 7.91 -9.69 -40.04
CA THR A 24 8.01 -11.06 -40.58
C THR A 24 7.89 -12.00 -39.38
N LEU A 25 6.79 -12.76 -39.31
CA LEU A 25 6.55 -13.78 -38.30
C LEU A 25 7.35 -15.04 -38.64
N LEU A 26 8.32 -15.42 -37.80
CA LEU A 26 8.90 -16.76 -37.79
C LEU A 26 8.05 -17.66 -36.88
N ALA A 27 7.42 -18.67 -37.49
CA ALA A 27 6.68 -19.71 -36.80
C ALA A 27 7.63 -20.84 -36.35
N TRP A 28 7.56 -21.21 -35.07
CA TRP A 28 8.14 -22.44 -34.54
C TRP A 28 7.23 -23.63 -34.87
N GLN A 29 7.80 -24.66 -35.49
CA GLN A 29 7.15 -25.94 -35.79
C GLN A 29 7.23 -26.89 -34.58
N LEU A 30 6.12 -27.55 -34.25
CA LEU A 30 6.08 -28.76 -33.42
C LEU A 30 5.57 -29.93 -34.29
N PRO A 31 6.12 -31.15 -34.16
CA PRO A 31 5.68 -32.30 -34.93
C PRO A 31 4.59 -33.11 -34.20
N GLY A 32 3.67 -33.69 -34.96
CA GLY A 32 2.78 -34.76 -34.48
C GLY A 32 1.33 -34.55 -34.91
N GLY A 33 0.92 -35.22 -35.98
CA GLY A 33 -0.42 -35.08 -36.55
C GLY A 33 -1.47 -36.02 -35.96
N ALA A 34 -2.73 -35.61 -36.08
CA ALA A 34 -3.87 -36.47 -36.40
C ALA A 34 -5.01 -35.63 -36.98
N ARG A 35 -5.63 -36.16 -38.04
CA ARG A 35 -6.61 -35.52 -38.92
C ARG A 35 -7.98 -35.36 -38.26
N ALA A 36 -8.74 -34.32 -38.61
CA ALA A 36 -10.15 -34.44 -39.05
C ALA A 36 -10.73 -33.12 -39.63
N THR A 37 -10.90 -33.12 -40.95
CA THR A 37 -12.01 -32.60 -41.76
C THR A 37 -12.66 -31.22 -41.47
N ARG A 38 -12.48 -30.33 -42.46
CA ARG A 38 -13.33 -29.18 -42.79
C ARG A 38 -14.80 -29.58 -43.00
N HIS A 39 -15.74 -28.74 -42.59
CA HIS A 39 -16.88 -28.34 -43.42
C HIS A 39 -17.33 -26.91 -43.08
N ALA A 40 -17.26 -26.04 -44.08
CA ALA A 40 -17.78 -24.67 -44.05
C ALA A 40 -19.21 -24.67 -44.59
N ARG A 41 -20.14 -23.93 -43.95
CA ARG A 41 -21.28 -23.32 -44.65
C ARG A 41 -21.64 -21.95 -44.04
N ARG A 42 -21.77 -20.99 -44.97
CA ARG A 42 -22.51 -19.71 -44.95
C ARG A 42 -23.96 -19.92 -44.45
N CYS A 43 -24.80 -18.97 -44.06
CA CYS A 43 -25.05 -17.57 -44.45
C CYS A 43 -26.03 -16.97 -43.41
N ALA A 44 -25.91 -15.69 -43.03
CA ALA A 44 -26.86 -14.60 -43.36
C ALA A 44 -27.97 -14.29 -42.34
N SER A 45 -27.94 -13.03 -41.87
CA SER A 45 -29.04 -12.08 -41.59
C SER A 45 -30.35 -12.55 -40.94
N HIS A 46 -30.77 -11.90 -39.85
CA HIS A 46 -32.07 -11.19 -39.71
C HIS A 46 -32.20 -10.52 -38.32
N ARG A 47 -32.43 -9.20 -38.30
CA ARG A 47 -33.29 -8.47 -37.33
C ARG A 47 -34.61 -8.19 -38.09
N PRO A 48 -35.77 -7.82 -37.48
CA PRO A 48 -35.94 -7.08 -36.21
C PRO A 48 -37.16 -7.50 -35.35
N GLY A 49 -37.39 -6.83 -34.21
CA GLY A 49 -38.66 -6.92 -33.47
C GLY A 49 -38.75 -5.94 -32.30
N LYS A 50 -39.59 -4.91 -32.44
CA LYS A 50 -40.02 -3.97 -31.40
C LYS A 50 -41.08 -4.63 -30.49
N ALA A 51 -41.15 -4.23 -29.23
CA ALA A 51 -42.39 -4.29 -28.46
C ALA A 51 -42.53 -3.03 -27.60
N VAL A 52 -43.68 -2.38 -27.76
CA VAL A 52 -44.24 -1.28 -26.97
C VAL A 52 -45.23 -1.91 -25.99
N ALA A 53 -45.29 -1.43 -24.74
CA ALA A 53 -46.50 -1.55 -23.92
C ALA A 53 -46.60 -0.37 -22.95
N THR A 54 -47.78 0.24 -23.00
CA THR A 54 -48.27 1.44 -22.32
C THR A 54 -48.95 1.14 -20.98
N THR A 55 -48.76 2.06 -20.03
CA THR A 55 -49.75 2.70 -19.13
C THR A 55 -50.73 1.86 -18.29
N THR A 56 -50.71 2.03 -16.96
CA THR A 56 -51.87 2.56 -16.17
C THR A 56 -51.53 2.87 -14.71
N CYS A 57 -52.03 4.02 -14.24
CA CYS A 57 -52.07 4.52 -12.86
C CYS A 57 -52.97 3.68 -11.95
N PHE A 58 -52.67 3.62 -10.65
CA PHE A 58 -53.69 3.75 -9.59
C PHE A 58 -53.13 4.35 -8.28
N THR A 59 -54.04 5.03 -7.59
CA THR A 59 -54.02 6.02 -6.49
C THR A 59 -53.49 5.61 -5.09
N ALA A 60 -52.91 6.60 -4.39
CA ALA A 60 -53.16 7.08 -3.00
C ALA A 60 -53.03 6.19 -1.73
N ARG A 61 -52.03 6.55 -0.88
CA ARG A 61 -52.01 6.90 0.59
C ARG A 61 -52.82 6.06 1.62
N PRO A 62 -52.30 5.85 2.88
CA PRO A 62 -52.07 6.96 3.81
C PRO A 62 -50.86 6.89 4.78
N ARG A 63 -50.60 8.08 5.34
CA ARG A 63 -49.64 8.43 6.40
C ARG A 63 -50.12 7.93 7.77
N PHE A 64 -49.22 7.37 8.57
CA PHE A 64 -49.41 7.22 10.02
C PHE A 64 -48.64 8.31 10.77
N LEU A 65 -49.38 9.12 11.54
CA LEU A 65 -48.86 9.99 12.59
C LEU A 65 -48.64 9.17 13.87
N VAL A 66 -47.49 9.35 14.52
CA VAL A 66 -47.24 8.89 15.90
C VAL A 66 -47.07 10.12 16.80
N PRO A 67 -47.73 10.23 17.97
CA PRO A 67 -47.63 11.38 18.85
C PRO A 67 -46.49 11.26 19.87
N ALA A 68 -45.82 12.38 20.13
CA ALA A 68 -44.81 12.56 21.19
C ALA A 68 -45.45 12.66 22.59
N PRO A 69 -44.84 12.11 23.66
CA PRO A 69 -45.28 12.37 25.02
C PRO A 69 -44.63 13.64 25.60
N ARG A 70 -45.51 14.44 26.21
CA ARG A 70 -45.25 15.72 26.88
C ARG A 70 -44.46 15.56 28.18
N CYS A 71 -43.49 16.46 28.35
CA CYS A 71 -42.76 16.73 29.57
C CYS A 71 -43.71 17.27 30.67
N ARG A 72 -43.72 16.66 31.87
CA ARG A 72 -44.37 17.23 33.07
C ARG A 72 -43.32 17.42 34.17
N ARG A 73 -42.95 18.68 34.39
CA ARG A 73 -42.22 19.14 35.57
C ARG A 73 -43.12 19.02 36.80
N ARG A 74 -42.65 18.35 37.86
CA ARG A 74 -43.09 18.61 39.24
C ARG A 74 -41.87 18.95 40.10
N ARG A 75 -41.93 20.15 40.67
CA ARG A 75 -40.97 20.73 41.60
C ARG A 75 -41.11 20.01 42.95
N ARG A 76 -40.00 19.64 43.57
CA ARG A 76 -39.94 19.37 45.01
C ARG A 76 -38.76 20.16 45.58
N TRP A 77 -39.08 21.04 46.53
CA TRP A 77 -38.15 21.87 47.27
C TRP A 77 -37.61 21.07 48.47
N ILE A 78 -36.28 21.00 48.63
CA ILE A 78 -35.59 20.63 49.87
C ILE A 78 -34.39 21.58 50.03
N SER A 79 -34.18 22.03 51.27
CA SER A 79 -33.31 23.11 51.78
C SER A 79 -31.79 22.88 51.63
N PRO A 80 -30.94 23.92 51.82
CA PRO A 80 -29.52 23.84 51.52
C PRO A 80 -28.72 23.23 52.69
N SER A 81 -27.87 22.25 52.38
CA SER A 81 -26.78 21.83 53.26
C SER A 81 -25.48 21.79 52.45
N SER A 82 -24.56 22.64 52.89
CA SER A 82 -23.20 22.86 52.42
C SER A 82 -22.44 21.57 52.13
N HIS A 83 -22.11 21.36 50.85
CA HIS A 83 -21.09 20.41 50.40
C HIS A 83 -20.22 21.11 49.35
N ALA A 84 -18.91 21.02 49.56
CA ALA A 84 -17.88 21.56 48.68
C ALA A 84 -18.10 21.07 47.24
N VAL A 85 -18.22 22.02 46.31
CA VAL A 85 -18.24 21.73 44.88
C VAL A 85 -16.81 21.47 44.44
N THR A 86 -16.39 20.21 44.46
CA THR A 86 -15.33 19.77 43.58
C THR A 86 -15.90 19.87 42.17
N MET A 87 -15.41 20.83 41.38
CA MET A 87 -15.75 20.91 39.96
C MET A 87 -15.27 19.63 39.27
N HIS A 88 -16.16 18.65 39.12
CA HIS A 88 -15.99 17.64 38.08
C HIS A 88 -16.13 18.35 36.75
N THR A 89 -14.99 18.59 36.09
CA THR A 89 -14.91 18.91 34.68
C THR A 89 -15.46 17.72 33.88
N SER A 90 -16.77 17.66 33.69
CA SER A 90 -17.41 16.71 32.78
C SER A 90 -17.29 17.23 31.34
N SER A 91 -16.09 17.05 30.79
CA SER A 91 -15.82 17.09 29.36
C SER A 91 -14.81 15.99 29.06
N SER A 92 -15.25 14.73 29.12
CA SER A 92 -14.49 13.65 28.49
C SER A 92 -14.65 13.78 26.97
N ALA A 93 -13.88 14.70 26.39
CA ALA A 93 -13.51 14.56 25.00
C ALA A 93 -12.82 13.20 24.90
N ARG A 94 -13.51 12.17 24.37
CA ARG A 94 -12.89 10.86 24.16
C ARG A 94 -11.62 11.08 23.35
N ASP A 95 -10.49 10.64 23.92
CA ASP A 95 -9.18 10.67 23.27
C ASP A 95 -9.29 10.12 21.85
N LEU A 96 -8.63 10.77 20.90
CA LEU A 96 -8.63 10.36 19.50
C LEU A 96 -7.76 9.13 19.34
N SER A 97 -8.38 8.02 18.93
CA SER A 97 -7.71 6.78 18.52
C SER A 97 -8.27 6.24 17.20
N TYR A 98 -7.54 5.33 16.57
CA TYR A 98 -7.95 4.60 15.37
C TYR A 98 -9.16 3.71 15.67
N ALA A 99 -9.17 3.05 16.83
CA ALA A 99 -10.31 2.30 17.32
C ALA A 99 -11.54 3.19 17.47
N SER A 100 -11.39 4.37 18.08
CA SER A 100 -12.50 5.34 18.14
C SER A 100 -12.98 5.69 16.74
N SER A 101 -12.07 5.73 15.76
CA SER A 101 -12.30 6.02 14.33
C SER A 101 -13.13 4.99 13.58
N GLY A 102 -13.47 3.88 14.23
CA GLY A 102 -14.27 2.80 13.67
C GLY A 102 -13.42 1.64 13.13
N VAL A 103 -12.11 1.64 13.37
CA VAL A 103 -11.19 0.58 12.96
C VAL A 103 -10.34 0.16 14.14
N ASP A 104 -10.55 -1.06 14.63
CA ASP A 104 -9.81 -1.64 15.75
C ASP A 104 -8.94 -2.79 15.22
N ILE A 105 -7.62 -2.58 15.21
CA ILE A 105 -6.65 -3.51 14.61
C ILE A 105 -6.68 -4.87 15.32
N ASP A 106 -6.89 -4.90 16.64
CA ASP A 106 -6.92 -6.15 17.40
C ASP A 106 -8.21 -6.94 17.08
N THR A 107 -9.31 -6.22 16.89
CA THR A 107 -10.59 -6.82 16.48
C THR A 107 -10.52 -7.38 15.05
N GLU A 108 -9.87 -6.67 14.12
CA GLU A 108 -9.62 -7.16 12.76
C GLU A 108 -8.72 -8.40 12.76
N GLY A 109 -7.63 -8.38 13.52
CA GLY A 109 -6.73 -9.52 13.70
C GLY A 109 -7.47 -10.75 14.25
N ALA A 110 -8.34 -10.56 15.24
CA ALA A 110 -9.18 -11.62 15.79
C ALA A 110 -10.17 -12.20 14.76
N ALA A 111 -10.81 -11.37 13.94
CA ALA A 111 -11.73 -11.81 12.89
C ALA A 111 -11.01 -12.61 11.79
N VAL A 112 -9.83 -12.14 11.36
CA VAL A 112 -8.97 -12.87 10.40
C VAL A 112 -8.54 -14.22 10.97
N LYS A 113 -8.16 -14.27 12.26
CA LYS A 113 -7.82 -15.53 12.93
C LYS A 113 -8.99 -16.52 12.95
N GLN A 114 -10.22 -16.05 13.15
CA GLN A 114 -11.42 -16.90 13.07
C GLN A 114 -11.66 -17.43 11.65
N LEU A 115 -11.49 -16.60 10.62
CA LEU A 115 -11.58 -17.05 9.22
C LEU A 115 -10.56 -18.16 8.95
N ILE A 116 -9.29 -17.92 9.28
CA ILE A 116 -8.19 -18.88 9.09
C ILE A 116 -8.45 -20.18 9.84
N ALA A 117 -8.96 -20.12 11.07
CA ALA A 117 -9.27 -21.31 11.86
C ALA A 117 -10.32 -22.25 11.22
N HIS A 118 -11.13 -21.74 10.27
CA HIS A 118 -12.15 -22.50 9.55
C HIS A 118 -11.75 -22.86 8.11
N LEU A 119 -10.63 -22.34 7.61
CA LEU A 119 -10.03 -22.82 6.37
C LEU A 119 -9.43 -24.20 6.69
N GLY A 120 -10.10 -25.27 6.23
CA GLY A 120 -9.65 -26.64 6.47
C GLY A 120 -8.24 -26.93 5.93
N ALA A 121 -7.77 -28.18 6.08
CA ALA A 121 -6.47 -28.58 5.58
C ALA A 121 -6.29 -28.23 4.08
N ALA A 122 -5.07 -27.81 3.72
CA ALA A 122 -4.75 -27.43 2.35
C ALA A 122 -5.21 -28.52 1.37
N ALA A 123 -5.99 -28.13 0.36
CA ALA A 123 -6.57 -29.07 -0.61
C ALA A 123 -5.52 -29.80 -1.46
N ARG A 124 -4.26 -29.36 -1.43
CA ARG A 124 -3.14 -29.90 -2.21
C ARG A 124 -2.07 -30.44 -1.29
N THR A 125 -1.52 -31.60 -1.64
CA THR A 125 -0.42 -32.25 -0.92
C THR A 125 0.83 -31.35 -0.90
N PRO A 126 1.46 -31.11 0.27
CA PRO A 126 2.70 -30.34 0.37
C PRO A 126 3.79 -30.84 -0.59
N GLY A 127 4.57 -29.91 -1.15
CA GLY A 127 5.62 -30.21 -2.13
C GLY A 127 5.12 -30.48 -3.57
N THR A 128 3.80 -30.50 -3.81
CA THR A 128 3.24 -30.62 -5.16
C THR A 128 2.91 -29.25 -5.76
N ARG A 129 2.93 -29.14 -7.10
CA ARG A 129 2.61 -27.87 -7.78
C ARG A 129 1.25 -27.33 -7.33
N GLY A 130 1.23 -26.06 -6.91
CA GLY A 130 0.06 -25.36 -6.41
C GLY A 130 -0.19 -25.52 -4.91
N ALA A 131 0.58 -26.35 -4.20
CA ALA A 131 0.47 -26.46 -2.75
C ALA A 131 1.01 -25.21 -2.05
N ALA A 132 0.41 -24.85 -0.92
CA ALA A 132 0.90 -23.75 -0.10
C ALA A 132 2.26 -24.13 0.53
N VAL A 133 3.14 -23.13 0.67
CA VAL A 133 4.38 -23.24 1.42
C VAL A 133 4.19 -22.51 2.74
N GLU A 134 4.36 -23.22 3.85
CA GLU A 134 4.36 -22.60 5.18
C GLU A 134 5.65 -21.81 5.39
N HIS A 135 5.51 -20.60 5.92
CA HIS A 135 6.65 -19.77 6.34
C HIS A 135 6.22 -18.84 7.47
N ALA A 136 7.16 -18.48 8.35
CA ALA A 136 6.98 -17.35 9.25
C ALA A 136 7.06 -16.04 8.43
N GLY A 137 6.43 -14.96 8.89
CA GLY A 137 6.45 -13.66 8.18
C GLY A 137 5.11 -13.16 7.67
N GLY A 138 4.22 -14.03 7.18
CA GLY A 138 2.83 -13.69 6.84
C GLY A 138 2.58 -12.48 5.93
N PHE A 139 3.56 -12.00 5.16
CA PHE A 139 3.38 -10.84 4.26
C PHE A 139 2.76 -11.22 2.92
N SER A 140 3.04 -12.42 2.40
CA SER A 140 2.46 -12.90 1.13
C SER A 140 2.40 -14.41 1.14
N GLY A 141 1.40 -14.99 0.47
CA GLY A 141 1.25 -16.44 0.39
C GLY A 141 2.22 -17.03 -0.64
N LEU A 142 2.96 -18.07 -0.25
CA LEU A 142 3.87 -18.79 -1.13
C LEU A 142 3.25 -20.09 -1.66
N ILE A 143 3.50 -20.39 -2.94
CA ILE A 143 2.94 -21.52 -3.66
C ILE A 143 4.04 -22.29 -4.39
N GLU A 144 4.02 -23.61 -4.25
CA GLU A 144 4.91 -24.54 -4.92
C GLU A 144 4.77 -24.49 -6.46
N PHE A 145 5.87 -24.26 -7.18
CA PHE A 145 5.85 -24.22 -8.65
C PHE A 145 7.13 -24.77 -9.30
N GLY A 146 7.55 -25.97 -8.89
CA GLY A 146 8.72 -26.65 -9.45
C GLY A 146 10.02 -26.13 -8.83
N SER A 147 10.94 -25.59 -9.64
CA SER A 147 12.21 -25.01 -9.17
C SER A 147 12.06 -23.60 -8.60
N VAL A 148 10.88 -23.00 -8.74
CA VAL A 148 10.53 -21.68 -8.23
C VAL A 148 9.32 -21.77 -7.30
N LEU A 149 9.15 -20.76 -6.49
CA LEU A 149 7.93 -20.48 -5.75
C LEU A 149 7.21 -19.30 -6.42
N LEU A 150 5.88 -19.33 -6.41
CA LEU A 150 5.06 -18.18 -6.72
C LEU A 150 4.64 -17.51 -5.41
N ALA A 151 4.58 -16.18 -5.42
CA ALA A 151 4.08 -15.40 -4.31
C ALA A 151 2.80 -14.68 -4.74
N LEU A 152 1.75 -14.72 -3.91
CA LEU A 152 0.50 -14.01 -4.13
C LEU A 152 0.21 -13.09 -2.95
N CYS A 153 -0.17 -11.86 -3.25
CA CYS A 153 -0.69 -10.90 -2.29
C CYS A 153 -1.94 -10.25 -2.86
N THR A 154 -2.95 -10.03 -2.01
CA THR A 154 -4.16 -9.27 -2.33
C THR A 154 -4.35 -8.21 -1.26
N ASP A 155 -4.49 -6.97 -1.69
CA ASP A 155 -4.75 -5.84 -0.80
C ASP A 155 -5.51 -4.71 -1.53
N GLY A 156 -6.14 -3.85 -0.75
CA GLY A 156 -6.83 -2.64 -1.19
C GLY A 156 -6.14 -1.37 -0.74
N VAL A 157 -6.76 -0.24 -1.09
CA VAL A 157 -6.26 1.09 -0.68
C VAL A 157 -6.87 1.53 0.65
N GLY A 158 -8.07 1.04 0.98
CA GLY A 158 -8.79 1.41 2.18
C GLY A 158 -9.36 2.83 2.13
N SER A 159 -9.57 3.44 3.30
CA SER A 159 -10.34 4.69 3.43
C SER A 159 -9.66 5.94 2.88
N LYS A 160 -8.44 5.83 2.33
CA LYS A 160 -7.78 6.89 1.56
C LYS A 160 -8.56 7.24 0.29
N ILE A 161 -9.22 6.26 -0.35
CA ILE A 161 -10.01 6.47 -1.57
C ILE A 161 -11.13 7.50 -1.36
N ALA A 162 -11.76 7.49 -0.18
CA ALA A 162 -12.83 8.43 0.16
C ALA A 162 -12.32 9.88 0.11
N LEU A 163 -11.14 10.14 0.71
CA LEU A 163 -10.52 11.46 0.69
C LEU A 163 -10.04 11.84 -0.72
N ALA A 164 -9.46 10.89 -1.46
CA ALA A 164 -9.02 11.12 -2.85
C ALA A 164 -10.19 11.49 -3.76
N SER A 165 -11.34 10.84 -3.59
CA SER A 165 -12.57 11.11 -4.34
C SER A 165 -13.10 12.51 -4.03
N GLN A 166 -13.16 12.88 -2.74
CA GLN A 166 -13.59 14.21 -2.31
C GLN A 166 -12.70 15.33 -2.86
N CYS A 167 -11.40 15.09 -2.99
CA CYS A 167 -10.43 16.05 -3.51
C CYS A 167 -10.25 16.00 -5.04
N GLN A 168 -10.97 15.12 -5.75
CA GLN A 168 -10.77 14.87 -7.18
C GLN A 168 -9.32 14.47 -7.55
N ARG A 169 -8.64 13.76 -6.64
CA ARG A 169 -7.27 13.25 -6.78
C ARG A 169 -7.21 11.74 -6.98
N VAL A 170 -8.26 11.15 -7.57
CA VAL A 170 -8.38 9.69 -7.76
C VAL A 170 -7.26 9.06 -8.59
N HIS A 171 -6.53 9.83 -9.40
CA HIS A 171 -5.40 9.33 -10.19
C HIS A 171 -4.22 8.81 -9.35
N THR A 172 -4.15 9.13 -8.06
CA THR A 172 -3.12 8.62 -7.13
C THR A 172 -3.46 7.24 -6.56
N VAL A 173 -4.76 6.91 -6.46
CA VAL A 173 -5.28 5.67 -5.85
C VAL A 173 -4.65 4.39 -6.41
N PRO A 174 -4.45 4.23 -7.74
CA PRO A 174 -3.84 3.01 -8.26
C PRO A 174 -2.41 2.76 -7.79
N PHE A 175 -1.64 3.82 -7.49
CA PHE A 175 -0.29 3.65 -6.94
C PHE A 175 -0.34 3.06 -5.55
N ASP A 176 -1.26 3.52 -4.72
CA ASP A 176 -1.49 2.93 -3.40
C ASP A 176 -1.88 1.46 -3.53
N CYS A 177 -2.82 1.13 -4.43
CA CYS A 177 -3.27 -0.24 -4.64
C CYS A 177 -2.15 -1.18 -5.08
N VAL A 178 -1.37 -0.77 -6.09
CA VAL A 178 -0.23 -1.55 -6.57
C VAL A 178 0.84 -1.67 -5.48
N ALA A 179 1.21 -0.56 -4.83
CA ALA A 179 2.25 -0.54 -3.82
C ALA A 179 1.96 -1.45 -2.63
N MET A 180 0.72 -1.43 -2.11
CA MET A 180 0.32 -2.27 -0.98
C MET A 180 0.54 -3.77 -1.28
N ASN A 181 0.28 -4.19 -2.52
CA ASN A 181 0.47 -5.57 -2.93
C ASN A 181 1.93 -5.91 -3.26
N VAL A 182 2.60 -5.11 -4.10
CA VAL A 182 3.94 -5.47 -4.57
C VAL A 182 5.00 -5.31 -3.49
N ASN A 183 4.85 -4.34 -2.57
CA ASN A 183 5.78 -4.20 -1.45
C ASN A 183 5.74 -5.41 -0.52
N ASP A 184 4.57 -6.03 -0.35
CA ASP A 184 4.41 -7.26 0.44
C ASP A 184 5.02 -8.49 -0.25
N LEU A 185 4.98 -8.57 -1.58
CA LEU A 185 5.70 -9.61 -2.33
C LEU A 185 7.22 -9.53 -2.09
N ILE A 186 7.76 -8.31 -2.03
CA ILE A 186 9.20 -8.10 -1.78
C ILE A 186 9.58 -8.59 -0.38
N CYS A 187 8.67 -8.57 0.60
CA CYS A 187 8.94 -9.02 1.97
C CYS A 187 9.33 -10.51 2.06
N VAL A 188 8.80 -11.34 1.17
CA VAL A 188 9.18 -12.77 1.05
C VAL A 188 10.36 -12.98 0.08
N GLY A 189 10.91 -11.89 -0.45
CA GLY A 189 11.98 -11.88 -1.44
C GLY A 189 11.51 -12.22 -2.85
N ALA A 190 10.23 -12.02 -3.18
CA ALA A 190 9.72 -12.24 -4.52
C ALA A 190 9.95 -11.02 -5.42
N GLU A 191 10.29 -11.26 -6.68
CA GLU A 191 10.20 -10.26 -7.74
C GLU A 191 8.75 -10.22 -8.25
N PRO A 192 8.08 -9.04 -8.24
CA PRO A 192 6.75 -8.90 -8.83
C PRO A 192 6.75 -9.17 -10.34
N LEU A 193 5.72 -9.87 -10.83
CA LEU A 193 5.58 -10.24 -12.25
C LEU A 193 4.31 -9.67 -12.88
N ALA A 194 3.18 -9.83 -12.20
CA ALA A 194 1.88 -9.52 -12.75
C ALA A 194 0.94 -8.92 -11.71
N PHE A 195 -0.06 -8.19 -12.18
CA PHE A 195 -1.08 -7.56 -11.35
C PHE A 195 -2.46 -7.72 -12.00
N VAL A 196 -3.49 -7.86 -11.18
CA VAL A 196 -4.89 -7.71 -11.60
C VAL A 196 -5.61 -6.79 -10.62
N ASP A 197 -6.53 -5.97 -11.12
CA ASP A 197 -7.32 -5.05 -10.31
C ASP A 197 -8.81 -5.44 -10.24
N TYR A 198 -9.48 -5.03 -9.16
CA TYR A 198 -10.92 -5.02 -9.03
C TYR A 198 -11.37 -3.63 -8.58
N ILE A 199 -12.19 -2.98 -9.40
CA ILE A 199 -12.69 -1.63 -9.15
C ILE A 199 -14.22 -1.67 -9.03
N ALA A 200 -14.75 -1.21 -7.90
CA ALA A 200 -16.19 -1.13 -7.66
C ALA A 200 -16.62 0.32 -7.44
N ALA A 201 -17.73 0.73 -8.05
CA ALA A 201 -18.33 2.04 -7.83
C ALA A 201 -19.86 1.97 -7.84
N PRO A 202 -20.57 2.93 -7.20
CA PRO A 202 -22.03 2.95 -7.24
C PRO A 202 -22.55 3.16 -8.67
N ARG A 203 -21.84 3.95 -9.47
CA ARG A 203 -22.16 4.24 -10.87
C ARG A 203 -20.88 4.40 -11.68
N PRO A 204 -20.91 4.07 -12.99
CA PRO A 204 -19.77 4.31 -13.86
C PRO A 204 -19.55 5.81 -14.07
N ASP A 205 -18.29 6.25 -14.02
CA ASP A 205 -17.86 7.63 -14.31
C ASP A 205 -16.62 7.61 -15.21
N ALA A 206 -16.79 8.01 -16.48
CA ALA A 206 -15.72 7.91 -17.48
C ALA A 206 -14.47 8.76 -17.14
N PRO A 207 -14.58 10.01 -16.64
CA PRO A 207 -13.43 10.77 -16.16
C PRO A 207 -12.66 10.08 -15.03
N THR A 208 -13.36 9.54 -14.03
CA THR A 208 -12.73 8.77 -12.93
C THR A 208 -12.03 7.53 -13.47
N TRP A 209 -12.67 6.76 -14.36
CA TRP A 209 -12.06 5.56 -14.96
C TRP A 209 -10.83 5.89 -15.81
N ALA A 210 -10.86 6.99 -16.56
CA ALA A 210 -9.70 7.45 -17.30
C ALA A 210 -8.55 7.86 -16.37
N ALA A 211 -8.85 8.50 -15.23
CA ALA A 211 -7.86 8.88 -14.23
C ALA A 211 -7.24 7.66 -13.53
N LEU A 212 -8.08 6.69 -13.11
CA LEU A 212 -7.61 5.42 -12.54
C LEU A 212 -6.78 4.63 -13.54
N GLY A 213 -7.23 4.49 -14.79
CA GLY A 213 -6.49 3.76 -15.82
C GLY A 213 -5.10 4.36 -16.10
N ARG A 214 -4.98 5.70 -16.13
CA ARG A 214 -3.67 6.36 -16.26
C ARG A 214 -2.77 6.07 -15.06
N GLY A 215 -3.31 6.20 -13.84
CA GLY A 215 -2.57 5.92 -12.62
C GLY A 215 -2.11 4.46 -12.55
N LEU A 216 -3.01 3.52 -12.87
CA LEU A 216 -2.74 2.08 -12.85
C LEU A 216 -1.63 1.72 -13.84
N GLY A 217 -1.72 2.21 -15.08
CA GLY A 217 -0.68 1.99 -16.07
C GLY A 217 0.70 2.52 -15.64
N ALA A 218 0.75 3.66 -14.96
CA ALA A 218 1.99 4.22 -14.44
C ALA A 218 2.53 3.47 -13.21
N ALA A 219 1.66 3.10 -12.27
CA ALA A 219 2.00 2.30 -11.10
C ALA A 219 2.54 0.91 -11.49
N CYS A 220 1.90 0.23 -12.45
CA CYS A 220 2.38 -1.07 -12.94
C CYS A 220 3.77 -0.97 -13.58
N ARG A 221 4.05 0.11 -14.34
CA ARG A 221 5.40 0.34 -14.90
C ARG A 221 6.45 0.51 -13.81
N MET A 222 6.17 1.32 -12.79
CA MET A 222 7.09 1.48 -11.65
C MET A 222 7.31 0.19 -10.87
N ALA A 223 6.28 -0.63 -10.75
CA ALA A 223 6.36 -1.91 -10.06
C ALA A 223 6.94 -3.04 -10.91
N ARG A 224 7.32 -2.77 -12.17
CA ARG A 224 7.80 -3.77 -13.15
C ARG A 224 6.83 -4.94 -13.38
N VAL A 225 5.53 -4.71 -13.21
CA VAL A 225 4.50 -5.75 -13.36
C VAL A 225 3.72 -5.60 -14.66
N THR A 226 3.31 -6.74 -15.22
CA THR A 226 2.33 -6.79 -16.30
C THR A 226 0.92 -6.71 -15.72
N LEU A 227 0.11 -5.74 -16.18
CA LEU A 227 -1.32 -5.74 -15.88
C LEU A 227 -2.00 -6.82 -16.73
N SER A 228 -2.28 -7.96 -16.13
CA SER A 228 -2.75 -9.17 -16.82
C SER A 228 -4.26 -9.19 -17.05
N GLY A 229 -4.99 -8.29 -16.42
CA GLY A 229 -6.44 -8.16 -16.49
C GLY A 229 -6.97 -7.36 -15.32
N GLY A 230 -8.28 -7.25 -15.24
CA GLY A 230 -8.99 -6.61 -14.14
C GLY A 230 -10.49 -6.74 -14.32
N GLU A 231 -11.23 -6.38 -13.29
CA GLU A 231 -12.70 -6.41 -13.31
C GLU A 231 -13.26 -5.08 -12.79
N THR A 232 -14.34 -4.61 -13.41
CA THR A 232 -15.00 -3.36 -13.02
C THR A 232 -16.47 -3.59 -12.77
N ALA A 233 -16.96 -3.21 -11.58
CA ALA A 233 -18.32 -3.44 -11.16
C ALA A 233 -19.06 -2.14 -10.83
N SER A 234 -20.28 -1.99 -11.36
CA SER A 234 -21.22 -0.92 -11.00
C SER A 234 -22.29 -1.48 -10.07
N LEU A 235 -22.23 -1.14 -8.78
CA LEU A 235 -22.98 -1.81 -7.71
C LEU A 235 -23.73 -0.80 -6.80
N PRO A 236 -24.74 -0.06 -7.31
CA PRO A 236 -25.37 1.05 -6.59
C PRO A 236 -26.02 0.67 -5.25
N ASP A 237 -26.51 -0.56 -5.12
CA ASP A 237 -27.18 -1.04 -3.91
C ASP A 237 -26.22 -1.66 -2.88
N LEU A 238 -24.95 -1.88 -3.25
CA LEU A 238 -23.96 -2.54 -2.40
C LEU A 238 -22.82 -1.60 -1.97
N VAL A 239 -22.22 -0.88 -2.93
CA VAL A 239 -21.11 0.04 -2.66
C VAL A 239 -21.60 1.48 -2.69
N ARG A 240 -21.21 2.26 -1.68
CA ARG A 240 -21.62 3.67 -1.55
C ARG A 240 -20.64 4.63 -2.21
N GLU A 241 -19.37 4.24 -2.27
CA GLU A 241 -18.25 5.02 -2.76
C GLU A 241 -17.39 4.17 -3.69
N LEU A 242 -16.40 4.80 -4.33
CA LEU A 242 -15.38 4.09 -5.09
C LEU A 242 -14.57 3.18 -4.16
N ASP A 243 -14.34 1.95 -4.60
CA ASP A 243 -13.43 1.00 -3.96
C ASP A 243 -12.50 0.38 -5.01
N MET A 244 -11.29 0.06 -4.59
CA MET A 244 -10.26 -0.52 -5.43
C MET A 244 -9.40 -1.48 -4.62
N SER A 245 -9.30 -2.71 -5.12
CA SER A 245 -8.37 -3.71 -4.66
C SER A 245 -7.59 -4.29 -5.83
N GLY A 246 -6.53 -5.01 -5.52
CA GLY A 246 -5.77 -5.72 -6.52
C GLY A 246 -5.06 -6.93 -5.94
N THR A 247 -4.51 -7.72 -6.84
CA THR A 247 -3.74 -8.91 -6.52
C THR A 247 -2.47 -8.89 -7.34
N ALA A 248 -1.33 -9.01 -6.67
CA ALA A 248 -0.03 -9.15 -7.30
C ALA A 248 0.44 -10.61 -7.28
N LEU A 249 1.07 -11.02 -8.37
CA LEU A 249 1.81 -12.27 -8.52
C LEU A 249 3.29 -11.93 -8.61
N GLY A 250 4.10 -12.61 -7.81
CA GLY A 250 5.55 -12.57 -7.88
C GLY A 250 6.15 -13.97 -7.95
N TRP A 251 7.47 -14.03 -8.08
CA TRP A 251 8.21 -15.28 -8.10
C TRP A 251 9.54 -15.18 -7.37
N LEU A 252 10.07 -16.32 -6.96
CA LEU A 252 11.42 -16.45 -6.42
C LEU A 252 11.96 -17.88 -6.59
N PRO A 253 13.29 -18.08 -6.61
CA PRO A 253 13.87 -19.41 -6.54
C PRO A 253 13.48 -20.14 -5.26
N ARG A 254 13.22 -21.45 -5.34
CA ARG A 254 12.98 -22.28 -4.15
C ARG A 254 14.21 -22.25 -3.25
N GLY A 255 14.01 -22.06 -1.94
CA GLY A 255 15.08 -21.97 -0.94
C GLY A 255 15.66 -20.56 -0.76
N ALA A 256 15.31 -19.61 -1.64
CA ALA A 256 15.75 -18.23 -1.54
C ALA A 256 14.75 -17.32 -0.79
N GLN A 257 13.63 -17.88 -0.29
CA GLN A 257 12.62 -17.12 0.43
C GLN A 257 13.18 -16.45 1.68
N LEU A 258 12.56 -15.32 2.04
CA LEU A 258 12.79 -14.62 3.29
C LEU A 258 11.67 -15.02 4.25
N ASP A 259 11.92 -16.04 5.04
CA ASP A 259 10.95 -16.68 5.94
C ASP A 259 11.24 -16.44 7.42
N GLY A 260 12.12 -15.49 7.72
CA GLY A 260 12.50 -15.14 9.09
C GLY A 260 13.48 -16.08 9.78
N THR A 261 13.74 -17.27 9.21
CA THR A 261 14.60 -18.28 9.84
C THR A 261 16.06 -17.83 9.97
N ARG A 262 16.48 -16.89 9.12
CA ARG A 262 17.82 -16.27 9.15
C ARG A 262 17.93 -15.06 10.07
N VAL A 263 16.84 -14.59 10.68
CA VAL A 263 16.88 -13.42 11.56
C VAL A 263 17.50 -13.79 12.90
N LEU A 264 18.62 -13.14 13.20
CA LEU A 264 19.47 -13.40 14.36
C LEU A 264 19.66 -12.14 15.21
N PRO A 265 19.85 -12.27 16.53
CA PRO A 265 20.23 -11.16 17.38
C PRO A 265 21.56 -10.57 16.92
N GLY A 266 21.65 -9.24 16.90
CA GLY A 266 22.82 -8.54 16.36
C GLY A 266 22.74 -8.23 14.86
N ASP A 267 21.75 -8.78 14.14
CA ASP A 267 21.42 -8.29 12.80
C ASP A 267 21.08 -6.80 12.83
N VAL A 268 21.38 -6.12 11.74
CA VAL A 268 21.21 -4.68 11.61
C VAL A 268 19.92 -4.36 10.88
N LEU A 269 19.23 -3.33 11.35
CA LEU A 269 18.00 -2.79 10.74
C LEU A 269 18.37 -1.62 9.84
N ILE A 270 17.99 -1.69 8.57
CA ILE A 270 18.11 -0.60 7.60
C ILE A 270 16.71 -0.08 7.29
N GLY A 271 16.45 1.16 7.69
CA GLY A 271 15.18 1.84 7.45
C GLY A 271 15.13 2.53 6.09
N LEU A 272 14.04 2.33 5.36
CA LEU A 272 13.74 2.98 4.09
C LEU A 272 12.64 4.02 4.32
N PRO A 273 12.86 5.26 3.87
CA PRO A 273 11.94 6.34 4.17
C PRO A 273 10.62 6.19 3.39
N SER A 274 9.52 6.62 4.02
CA SER A 274 8.21 6.70 3.39
C SER A 274 8.08 7.98 2.56
N SER A 275 7.04 8.02 1.74
CA SER A 275 6.65 9.19 0.95
C SER A 275 5.60 10.05 1.67
N GLY A 276 5.07 9.54 2.78
CA GLY A 276 3.99 10.13 3.57
C GLY A 276 3.25 9.05 4.36
N ILE A 277 1.95 9.26 4.55
CA ILE A 277 1.06 8.38 5.31
C ILE A 277 0.89 7.00 4.63
N HIS A 278 1.17 6.89 3.34
CA HIS A 278 0.93 5.70 2.50
C HIS A 278 -0.56 5.37 2.41
N SER A 279 -1.00 4.14 2.69
CA SER A 279 -2.41 3.73 2.56
C SER A 279 -3.07 3.30 3.87
N ASN A 280 -2.43 3.58 5.02
CA ASN A 280 -2.89 3.12 6.34
C ASN A 280 -3.26 4.30 7.25
N GLY A 281 -4.20 4.09 8.17
CA GLY A 281 -4.58 5.12 9.15
C GLY A 281 -5.57 6.20 8.66
N TYR A 282 -6.06 6.12 7.42
CA TYR A 282 -6.88 7.19 6.83
C TYR A 282 -8.24 7.40 7.51
N SER A 283 -8.76 6.40 8.22
CA SER A 283 -9.96 6.58 9.03
C SER A 283 -9.71 7.58 10.17
N LEU A 284 -8.53 7.53 10.80
CA LEU A 284 -8.11 8.52 11.80
C LEU A 284 -7.75 9.86 11.14
N VAL A 285 -7.04 9.87 10.00
CA VAL A 285 -6.76 11.12 9.24
C VAL A 285 -8.05 11.87 8.93
N ARG A 286 -9.05 11.20 8.34
CA ARG A 286 -10.33 11.80 8.01
C ARG A 286 -11.04 12.34 9.25
N ARG A 287 -10.94 11.66 10.38
CA ARG A 287 -11.52 12.12 11.64
C ARG A 287 -10.80 13.34 12.21
N VAL A 288 -9.48 13.39 12.14
CA VAL A 288 -8.68 14.56 12.52
C VAL A 288 -9.08 15.75 11.66
N LEU A 289 -9.18 15.57 10.34
CA LEU A 289 -9.64 16.61 9.41
C LEU A 289 -11.03 17.14 9.75
N GLN A 290 -11.98 16.25 10.08
CA GLN A 290 -13.34 16.63 10.47
C GLN A 290 -13.37 17.41 11.79
N ARG A 291 -12.66 16.94 12.82
CA ARG A 291 -12.68 17.58 14.15
C ARG A 291 -11.91 18.90 14.20
N SER A 292 -10.82 19.01 13.44
CA SER A 292 -10.01 20.23 13.36
C SER A 292 -10.62 21.31 12.46
N GLY A 293 -11.64 20.98 11.67
CA GLY A 293 -12.16 21.84 10.60
C GLY A 293 -11.27 21.87 9.34
N ALA A 294 -10.10 21.20 9.34
CA ALA A 294 -9.19 21.19 8.20
C ALA A 294 -9.75 20.48 6.96
N MET A 295 -10.88 19.77 7.07
CA MET A 295 -11.63 19.25 5.92
C MET A 295 -11.98 20.34 4.90
N GLU A 296 -12.25 21.57 5.35
CA GLU A 296 -12.58 22.71 4.48
C GLU A 296 -11.33 23.34 3.83
N ALA A 297 -10.15 23.07 4.38
CA ALA A 297 -8.87 23.65 3.96
C ALA A 297 -8.01 22.68 3.12
N LEU A 298 -8.60 21.60 2.60
CA LEU A 298 -7.86 20.57 1.86
C LEU A 298 -7.14 21.10 0.61
N THR A 299 -7.69 22.11 -0.06
CA THR A 299 -7.07 22.75 -1.23
C THR A 299 -6.14 23.91 -0.87
N ALA A 300 -6.09 24.33 0.40
CA ALA A 300 -5.17 25.36 0.89
C ALA A 300 -3.76 24.77 1.09
N PRO A 301 -2.70 25.62 1.12
CA PRO A 301 -1.36 25.17 1.44
C PRO A 301 -1.30 24.38 2.75
N ALA A 302 -0.41 23.39 2.80
CA ALA A 302 -0.21 22.61 4.02
C ALA A 302 0.21 23.55 5.18
N PRO A 303 -0.36 23.40 6.39
CA PRO A 303 -0.08 24.27 7.53
C PRO A 303 1.26 23.95 8.23
N PHE A 304 2.21 23.38 7.49
CA PHE A 304 3.54 22.96 7.94
C PHE A 304 4.54 23.01 6.78
N ALA A 305 5.83 23.14 7.10
CA ALA A 305 6.89 23.27 6.11
C ALA A 305 7.17 21.93 5.40
N LEU A 306 7.37 21.98 4.07
CA LEU A 306 7.54 20.79 3.21
C LEU A 306 8.99 20.54 2.74
N ASP A 307 9.86 21.54 2.90
CA ASP A 307 11.26 21.55 2.50
C ASP A 307 12.13 20.53 3.27
N ALA A 308 11.63 20.02 4.40
CA ALA A 308 12.32 19.03 5.24
C ALA A 308 12.14 17.56 4.81
N VAL A 309 11.60 17.26 3.61
CA VAL A 309 11.31 15.86 3.19
C VAL A 309 12.11 15.42 1.95
N PRO A 310 13.31 14.83 2.13
CA PRO A 310 14.18 14.40 1.01
C PRO A 310 13.53 13.38 0.06
N THR A 311 12.59 12.56 0.54
CA THR A 311 11.94 11.52 -0.28
C THR A 311 10.97 12.06 -1.32
N ARG A 312 10.40 13.25 -1.08
CA ARG A 312 9.41 13.86 -1.99
C ARG A 312 10.07 14.56 -3.18
N ALA A 313 11.33 14.94 -3.04
CA ALA A 313 12.09 15.63 -4.09
C ALA A 313 12.45 14.73 -5.29
N ARG A 314 12.26 13.40 -5.21
CA ARG A 314 12.68 12.46 -6.26
C ARG A 314 11.68 11.38 -6.66
N LEU A 315 10.51 11.30 -6.03
CA LEU A 315 9.39 10.50 -6.55
C LEU A 315 8.68 11.30 -7.65
N ARG A 316 9.31 11.33 -8.82
CA ARG A 316 8.63 11.64 -10.07
C ARG A 316 8.54 10.33 -10.85
N PRO A 317 7.42 9.60 -10.76
CA PRO A 317 7.17 8.48 -11.66
C PRO A 317 7.35 8.94 -13.10
N ASP A 318 8.15 8.23 -13.89
CA ASP A 318 8.32 8.54 -15.31
C ASP A 318 6.95 8.53 -16.02
N GLY A 319 6.62 9.65 -16.68
CA GLY A 319 5.35 9.85 -17.38
C GLY A 319 4.21 10.48 -16.54
N TRP A 320 4.51 11.01 -15.34
CA TRP A 320 3.57 11.86 -14.59
C TRP A 320 3.50 13.28 -15.21
N PRO A 321 2.33 13.95 -15.27
CA PRO A 321 2.24 15.34 -15.71
C PRO A 321 3.10 16.29 -14.87
N ASP A 322 3.83 17.23 -15.49
CA ASP A 322 4.80 18.11 -14.80
C ASP A 322 4.22 18.90 -13.61
N ASP A 323 2.91 19.17 -13.62
CA ASP A 323 2.14 19.94 -12.64
C ASP A 323 1.50 19.11 -11.52
N ALA A 324 1.36 17.79 -11.68
CA ALA A 324 0.54 16.95 -10.80
C ALA A 324 1.24 16.41 -9.55
N LEU A 325 2.48 16.84 -9.26
CA LEU A 325 3.26 16.49 -8.05
C LEU A 325 3.71 17.71 -7.24
N LEU A 326 3.28 18.90 -7.63
CA LEU A 326 3.53 20.06 -6.82
C LEU A 326 2.64 19.93 -5.58
N LEU A 327 3.27 19.69 -4.42
CA LEU A 327 2.64 19.67 -3.10
C LEU A 327 2.13 21.07 -2.75
N HIS A 328 1.10 21.50 -3.47
CA HIS A 328 0.54 22.84 -3.38
C HIS A 328 -0.47 22.94 -2.25
N SER A 329 -1.11 21.82 -1.89
CA SER A 329 -2.19 21.78 -0.93
C SER A 329 -2.01 20.71 0.14
N LEU A 330 -2.75 20.85 1.24
CA LEU A 330 -2.85 19.83 2.28
C LEU A 330 -3.32 18.49 1.68
N ALA A 331 -4.27 18.50 0.74
CA ALA A 331 -4.73 17.31 0.03
C ALA A 331 -3.59 16.62 -0.73
N ASP A 332 -2.72 17.36 -1.42
CA ASP A 332 -1.63 16.77 -2.18
C ASP A 332 -0.61 16.07 -1.26
N VAL A 333 -0.36 16.62 -0.06
CA VAL A 333 0.50 15.98 0.95
C VAL A 333 -0.16 14.72 1.51
N LEU A 334 -1.43 14.84 1.93
CA LEU A 334 -2.16 13.72 2.53
C LEU A 334 -2.49 12.63 1.51
N LEU A 335 -2.58 12.93 0.22
CA LEU A 335 -2.89 11.95 -0.82
C LEU A 335 -1.68 11.56 -1.65
N TYR A 336 -0.49 11.92 -1.18
CA TYR A 336 0.75 11.54 -1.82
C TYR A 336 0.81 10.00 -1.96
N PRO A 337 1.15 9.48 -3.15
CA PRO A 337 1.17 8.04 -3.38
C PRO A 337 2.08 7.27 -2.42
N THR A 338 1.66 6.05 -2.06
CA THR A 338 2.50 5.07 -1.39
C THR A 338 3.74 4.77 -2.25
N TYR A 339 4.91 4.68 -1.61
CA TYR A 339 6.16 4.41 -2.31
C TYR A 339 6.19 2.97 -2.80
N ILE A 340 6.59 2.74 -4.07
CA ILE A 340 6.82 1.40 -4.63
C ILE A 340 8.31 1.08 -4.49
N TYR A 341 8.66 0.15 -3.59
CA TYR A 341 10.07 -0.15 -3.24
C TYR A 341 10.75 -1.16 -4.19
N VAL A 342 10.11 -1.51 -5.30
CA VAL A 342 10.56 -2.54 -6.25
C VAL A 342 11.99 -2.28 -6.71
N ASP A 343 12.28 -1.14 -7.33
CA ASP A 343 13.61 -0.86 -7.86
C ASP A 343 14.74 -0.96 -6.82
N PRO A 344 14.75 -0.19 -5.71
CA PRO A 344 15.87 -0.24 -4.79
C PRO A 344 16.04 -1.61 -4.11
N VAL A 345 14.94 -2.30 -3.78
CA VAL A 345 14.98 -3.49 -2.94
C VAL A 345 15.11 -4.77 -3.77
N VAL A 346 14.32 -4.93 -4.84
CA VAL A 346 14.42 -6.11 -5.70
C VAL A 346 15.78 -6.17 -6.38
N ASP A 347 16.32 -5.04 -6.86
CA ASP A 347 17.66 -5.02 -7.45
C ASP A 347 18.73 -5.42 -6.43
N CYS A 348 18.60 -4.98 -5.17
CA CYS A 348 19.50 -5.40 -4.09
C CYS A 348 19.42 -6.91 -3.84
N VAL A 349 18.20 -7.45 -3.71
CA VAL A 349 17.95 -8.88 -3.46
C VAL A 349 18.49 -9.73 -4.61
N LEU A 350 18.24 -9.35 -5.86
CA LEU A 350 18.71 -10.08 -7.03
C LEU A 350 20.23 -9.99 -7.20
N ALA A 351 20.85 -8.83 -6.92
CA ALA A 351 22.30 -8.68 -6.96
C ALA A 351 22.98 -9.61 -5.94
N CYS A 352 22.51 -9.61 -4.69
CA CYS A 352 22.99 -10.51 -3.64
C CYS A 352 22.85 -11.99 -4.04
N ARG A 353 21.68 -12.39 -4.55
CA ARG A 353 21.40 -13.78 -4.95
C ARG A 353 22.25 -14.27 -6.12
N SER A 354 22.49 -13.41 -7.10
CA SER A 354 23.26 -13.76 -8.29
C SER A 354 24.77 -13.73 -8.07
N GLY A 355 25.25 -13.13 -6.96
CA GLY A 355 26.66 -12.90 -6.72
C GLY A 355 27.26 -11.93 -7.75
N ALA A 356 26.48 -10.92 -8.15
CA ALA A 356 26.96 -9.89 -9.08
C ALA A 356 28.26 -9.25 -8.57
N PRO A 357 29.20 -8.84 -9.45
CA PRO A 357 30.48 -8.28 -9.02
C PRO A 357 30.36 -7.03 -8.13
N ASP A 358 29.26 -6.29 -8.26
CA ASP A 358 28.92 -5.10 -7.49
C ASP A 358 27.87 -5.38 -6.39
N ALA A 359 27.54 -6.65 -6.12
CA ALA A 359 26.57 -7.02 -5.11
C ALA A 359 26.99 -6.51 -3.72
N PRO A 360 26.06 -5.92 -2.95
CA PRO A 360 26.38 -5.37 -1.63
C PRO A 360 26.52 -6.43 -0.53
N GLY A 361 26.27 -7.70 -0.84
CA GLY A 361 26.36 -8.84 0.06
C GLY A 361 26.20 -10.15 -0.71
N ASP A 362 26.36 -11.28 -0.03
CA ASP A 362 26.11 -12.60 -0.62
C ASP A 362 24.60 -12.94 -0.65
N ALA A 363 24.26 -14.12 -1.18
CA ALA A 363 22.89 -14.59 -1.31
C ALA A 363 22.13 -14.76 0.01
N HIS A 364 22.83 -14.74 1.15
CA HIS A 364 22.29 -14.92 2.49
C HIS A 364 22.33 -13.66 3.35
N ALA A 365 23.01 -12.60 2.90
CA ALA A 365 23.18 -11.35 3.66
C ALA A 365 21.87 -10.63 4.06
N ILE A 366 20.76 -10.89 3.37
CA ILE A 366 19.43 -10.34 3.71
C ILE A 366 18.63 -11.41 4.46
N HIS A 367 18.29 -11.12 5.70
CA HIS A 367 17.64 -12.05 6.62
C HIS A 367 16.12 -11.85 6.68
N GLY A 368 15.65 -10.62 6.46
CA GLY A 368 14.22 -10.31 6.45
C GLY A 368 13.93 -8.93 5.86
N ILE A 369 12.69 -8.73 5.42
CA ILE A 369 12.19 -7.45 4.91
C ILE A 369 10.78 -7.26 5.44
N ALA A 370 10.52 -6.11 6.08
CA ALA A 370 9.21 -5.76 6.61
C ALA A 370 8.68 -4.49 5.94
N HIS A 371 7.49 -4.59 5.36
CA HIS A 371 6.71 -3.45 4.91
C HIS A 371 5.95 -2.86 6.11
N ILE A 372 6.09 -1.55 6.35
CA ILE A 372 5.52 -0.86 7.50
C ILE A 372 4.16 -0.27 7.12
N THR A 373 3.10 -0.99 7.45
CA THR A 373 1.70 -0.66 7.10
C THR A 373 0.87 -0.38 8.37
N GLY A 374 -0.39 -0.82 8.42
CA GLY A 374 -1.18 -0.81 9.66
C GLY A 374 -0.47 -1.60 10.76
N GLY A 375 -0.52 -1.08 12.00
CA GLY A 375 0.29 -1.61 13.11
C GLY A 375 1.66 -0.96 13.25
N GLY A 376 2.11 -0.16 12.28
CA GLY A 376 3.37 0.57 12.33
C GLY A 376 4.56 -0.36 12.53
N LEU A 377 5.45 -0.05 13.48
CA LEU A 377 6.67 -0.84 13.71
C LEU A 377 6.42 -2.23 14.31
N SER A 378 5.23 -2.50 14.83
CA SER A 378 4.88 -3.86 15.29
C SER A 378 4.89 -4.88 14.15
N ASN A 379 4.83 -4.45 12.88
CA ASN A 379 5.01 -5.33 11.71
C ASN A 379 6.33 -6.11 11.74
N LEU A 380 7.37 -5.61 12.41
CA LEU A 380 8.65 -6.34 12.57
C LEU A 380 8.48 -7.65 13.35
N LEU A 381 7.53 -7.73 14.28
CA LEU A 381 7.26 -8.96 15.06
C LEU A 381 6.72 -10.10 14.19
N ARG A 382 6.25 -9.81 12.97
CA ARG A 382 5.84 -10.83 12.00
C ARG A 382 7.03 -11.60 11.43
N LEU A 383 8.20 -10.94 11.30
CA LEU A 383 9.37 -11.49 10.60
C LEU A 383 9.84 -12.79 11.21
N ALA A 384 10.06 -12.80 12.53
CA ALA A 384 10.66 -13.94 13.22
C ALA A 384 10.09 -14.07 14.64
N PRO A 385 9.39 -15.16 14.96
CA PRO A 385 8.86 -15.40 16.30
C PRO A 385 9.95 -15.35 17.38
N GLY A 386 9.65 -14.68 18.49
CA GLY A 386 10.56 -14.55 19.63
C GLY A 386 11.68 -13.53 19.48
N ARG A 387 11.86 -12.92 18.29
CA ARG A 387 12.84 -11.84 18.09
C ARG A 387 12.26 -10.49 18.51
N GLY A 388 13.10 -9.65 19.09
CA GLY A 388 12.83 -8.24 19.35
C GLY A 388 13.61 -7.33 18.42
N TYR A 389 13.27 -6.04 18.42
CA TYR A 389 13.85 -5.05 17.51
C TYR A 389 14.00 -3.71 18.23
N ASP A 390 15.23 -3.27 18.46
CA ASP A 390 15.49 -1.95 19.03
C ASP A 390 15.67 -0.95 17.86
N ILE A 391 14.80 0.05 17.78
CA ILE A 391 14.93 1.21 16.89
C ILE A 391 15.64 2.30 17.68
N GLU A 392 16.93 2.45 17.39
CA GLU A 392 17.88 3.34 18.07
C GLU A 392 17.96 4.70 17.40
N GLU A 393 18.03 4.70 16.07
CA GLU A 393 18.23 5.88 15.21
C GLU A 393 17.11 5.94 14.17
N PRO A 394 15.86 6.24 14.59
CA PRO A 394 14.70 6.25 13.70
C PRO A 394 14.88 7.25 12.56
N LEU A 395 14.20 6.99 11.44
CA LEU A 395 14.10 7.98 10.37
C LEU A 395 13.37 9.24 10.86
N PRO A 396 13.64 10.42 10.27
CA PRO A 396 12.96 11.66 10.64
C PRO A 396 11.43 11.54 10.50
N VAL A 397 10.71 12.03 11.51
CA VAL A 397 9.25 12.09 11.47
C VAL A 397 8.80 13.14 10.45
N LEU A 398 7.96 12.73 9.50
CA LEU A 398 7.43 13.67 8.50
C LEU A 398 6.47 14.68 9.14
N PRO A 399 6.47 15.95 8.67
CA PRO A 399 5.76 17.05 9.32
C PRO A 399 4.24 16.84 9.39
N GLU A 400 3.64 16.14 8.42
CA GLU A 400 2.21 15.84 8.47
C GLU A 400 1.82 14.96 9.65
N PHE A 401 2.70 14.10 10.16
CA PHE A 401 2.41 13.28 11.34
C PHE A 401 2.40 14.14 12.61
N ALA A 402 3.37 15.04 12.75
CA ALA A 402 3.40 15.98 13.86
C ALA A 402 2.16 16.89 13.84
N TRP A 403 1.74 17.34 12.66
CA TRP A 403 0.52 18.11 12.50
C TRP A 403 -0.73 17.28 12.85
N LEU A 404 -0.88 16.07 12.30
CA LEU A 404 -2.01 15.18 12.59
C LEU A 404 -2.15 14.88 14.09
N GLN A 405 -1.01 14.71 14.78
CA GLN A 405 -0.99 14.43 16.21
C GLN A 405 -1.64 15.56 17.03
N GLN A 406 -1.56 16.81 16.57
CA GLN A 406 -1.99 17.98 17.34
C GLN A 406 -3.31 18.58 16.83
N ALA A 407 -3.62 18.43 15.53
CA ALA A 407 -4.64 19.22 14.84
C ALA A 407 -6.07 19.09 15.41
N ALA A 408 -6.44 17.96 16.01
CA ALA A 408 -7.79 17.70 16.52
C ALA A 408 -7.84 17.37 18.03
N GLY A 409 -6.80 17.76 18.76
CA GLY A 409 -6.49 17.29 20.12
C GLY A 409 -5.36 16.24 20.10
N PRO A 410 -4.56 16.13 21.18
CA PRO A 410 -3.34 15.33 21.16
C PRO A 410 -3.66 13.84 21.00
N ILE A 411 -3.21 13.24 19.90
CA ILE A 411 -3.19 11.79 19.74
C ILE A 411 -2.01 11.24 20.55
N PRO A 412 -2.22 10.24 21.44
CA PRO A 412 -1.15 9.64 22.21
C PRO A 412 -0.01 9.15 21.32
N GLN A 413 1.24 9.33 21.76
CA GLN A 413 2.41 8.96 20.97
C GLN A 413 2.42 7.47 20.59
N HIS A 414 2.07 6.58 21.52
CA HIS A 414 1.98 5.15 21.23
C HIS A 414 0.97 4.83 20.11
N GLU A 415 -0.13 5.58 20.03
CA GLU A 415 -1.17 5.42 19.01
C GLU A 415 -0.66 5.93 17.65
N MET A 416 0.07 7.04 17.62
CA MET A 416 0.71 7.53 16.39
C MET A 416 1.63 6.47 15.77
N TYR A 417 2.52 5.88 16.57
CA TYR A 417 3.45 4.84 16.11
C TYR A 417 2.79 3.48 15.86
N ARG A 418 1.58 3.24 16.41
CA ARG A 418 0.79 2.04 16.14
C ARG A 418 0.04 2.14 14.81
N VAL A 419 -0.40 3.34 14.44
CA VAL A 419 -1.27 3.54 13.27
C VAL A 419 -0.47 3.92 12.04
N PHE A 420 0.58 4.72 12.21
CA PHE A 420 1.32 5.33 11.12
C PHE A 420 2.75 4.81 11.01
N ASN A 421 3.29 4.87 9.80
CA ASN A 421 4.69 4.53 9.51
C ASN A 421 5.69 5.59 10.03
N MET A 422 5.20 6.76 10.44
CA MET A 422 5.96 7.87 11.02
C MET A 422 7.15 8.37 10.19
N GLY A 423 7.26 8.00 8.91
CA GLY A 423 8.39 8.36 8.05
C GLY A 423 9.23 7.19 7.57
N MET A 424 9.00 5.96 8.06
CA MET A 424 9.71 4.75 7.64
C MET A 424 8.74 3.72 7.05
N GLY A 425 8.77 3.56 5.73
CA GLY A 425 7.81 2.70 5.02
C GLY A 425 8.27 1.25 4.87
N MET A 426 9.56 0.97 4.99
CA MET A 426 10.09 -0.40 4.89
C MET A 426 11.36 -0.55 5.74
N VAL A 427 11.63 -1.77 6.21
CA VAL A 427 12.85 -2.12 6.96
C VAL A 427 13.45 -3.38 6.37
N LEU A 428 14.76 -3.37 6.12
CA LEU A 428 15.52 -4.59 5.85
C LEU A 428 16.27 -5.02 7.11
N VAL A 429 16.25 -6.31 7.38
CA VAL A 429 17.07 -6.98 8.41
C VAL A 429 18.20 -7.69 7.68
N VAL A 430 19.43 -7.33 8.01
CA VAL A 430 20.63 -7.81 7.30
C VAL A 430 21.72 -8.24 8.27
N GLU A 431 22.59 -9.11 7.78
CA GLU A 431 23.80 -9.47 8.49
C GLU A 431 24.66 -8.22 8.80
N ALA A 432 25.19 -8.15 10.02
CA ALA A 432 26.00 -7.02 10.48
C ALA A 432 27.20 -6.71 9.56
N ALA A 433 27.85 -7.74 9.00
CA ALA A 433 28.99 -7.59 8.11
C ALA A 433 28.62 -6.92 6.76
N ALA A 434 27.41 -7.17 6.25
CA ALA A 434 26.94 -6.62 4.98
C ALA A 434 26.19 -5.28 5.13
N ALA A 435 25.82 -4.90 6.36
CA ALA A 435 24.93 -3.79 6.64
C ALA A 435 25.36 -2.46 6.02
N ALA A 436 26.64 -2.10 6.12
CA ALA A 436 27.16 -0.84 5.57
C ALA A 436 27.06 -0.80 4.03
N ALA A 437 27.39 -1.91 3.36
CA ALA A 437 27.36 -2.02 1.90
C ALA A 437 25.92 -2.02 1.37
N ILE A 438 25.02 -2.78 2.01
CA ILE A 438 23.60 -2.81 1.65
C ILE A 438 22.96 -1.43 1.88
N CYS A 439 23.26 -0.78 3.00
CA CYS A 439 22.76 0.57 3.29
C CYS A 439 23.24 1.58 2.23
N ALA A 440 24.51 1.52 1.82
CA ALA A 440 25.05 2.38 0.77
C ALA A 440 24.39 2.12 -0.60
N TRP A 441 24.20 0.85 -0.97
CA TRP A 441 23.52 0.46 -2.21
C TRP A 441 22.10 1.01 -2.30
N LEU A 442 21.34 0.87 -1.21
CA LEU A 442 19.97 1.34 -1.11
C LEU A 442 19.93 2.87 -1.09
N ARG A 443 20.79 3.52 -0.31
CA ARG A 443 20.87 4.99 -0.21
C ARG A 443 21.20 5.66 -1.54
N ALA A 444 22.01 5.02 -2.38
CA ALA A 444 22.33 5.53 -3.72
C ALA A 444 21.09 5.61 -4.63
N ARG A 445 20.11 4.71 -4.43
CA ARG A 445 18.86 4.62 -5.20
C ARG A 445 17.69 5.34 -4.52
N LEU A 446 17.69 5.37 -3.19
CA LEU A 446 16.67 6.01 -2.36
C LEU A 446 17.35 6.87 -1.27
N PRO A 447 17.48 8.18 -1.48
CA PRO A 447 18.01 9.09 -0.47
C PRO A 447 17.19 9.05 0.83
N GLY A 448 17.86 9.11 1.98
CA GLY A 448 17.24 9.03 3.30
C GLY A 448 17.25 7.64 3.92
N VAL A 449 17.68 6.60 3.19
CA VAL A 449 17.97 5.28 3.78
C VAL A 449 19.08 5.38 4.82
N GLN A 450 18.92 4.72 5.97
CA GLN A 450 19.97 4.61 6.97
C GLN A 450 19.81 3.37 7.85
N ILE A 451 20.87 3.05 8.60
CA ILE A 451 20.82 2.07 9.68
C ILE A 451 20.02 2.71 10.82
N VAL A 452 19.01 2.00 11.32
CA VAL A 452 18.06 2.53 12.32
C VAL A 452 18.09 1.78 13.65
N GLY A 453 18.81 0.65 13.73
CA GLY A 453 18.88 -0.14 14.94
C GLY A 453 19.29 -1.58 14.69
N ARG A 454 18.87 -2.50 15.58
CA ARG A 454 19.30 -3.90 15.57
C ARG A 454 18.22 -4.87 16.05
N VAL A 455 18.42 -6.14 15.72
CA VAL A 455 17.63 -7.26 16.24
C VAL A 455 18.12 -7.66 17.64
N THR A 456 17.19 -8.04 18.50
CA THR A 456 17.43 -8.50 19.88
C THR A 456 16.66 -9.79 20.18
N ASP A 457 16.89 -10.39 21.35
CA ASP A 457 16.10 -11.53 21.87
C ASP A 457 14.99 -11.10 22.83
N SER A 458 14.63 -9.82 22.84
CA SER A 458 13.66 -9.31 23.81
C SER A 458 12.21 -9.72 23.54
N GLY A 459 11.90 -10.19 22.33
CA GLY A 459 10.52 -10.43 21.88
C GLY A 459 9.68 -9.16 21.75
N VAL A 460 10.30 -7.98 21.82
CA VAL A 460 9.63 -6.67 21.84
C VAL A 460 10.26 -5.75 20.80
N VAL A 461 9.44 -4.97 20.11
CA VAL A 461 9.91 -3.82 19.31
C VAL A 461 9.97 -2.60 20.23
N ARG A 462 11.14 -1.96 20.37
CA ARG A 462 11.33 -0.77 21.20
C ARG A 462 11.78 0.40 20.34
N HIS A 463 11.09 1.52 20.45
CA HIS A 463 11.52 2.78 19.86
C HIS A 463 12.20 3.62 20.94
N LEU A 464 13.53 3.49 21.06
CA LEU A 464 14.27 3.99 22.22
C LEU A 464 14.15 5.51 22.39
N PRO A 465 14.26 6.35 21.34
CA PRO A 465 14.07 7.80 21.49
C PRO A 465 12.64 8.22 21.88
N ALA A 466 11.65 7.36 21.66
CA ALA A 466 10.24 7.66 21.87
C ALA A 466 9.66 7.00 23.11
N GLY A 467 10.38 6.06 23.74
CA GLY A 467 9.86 5.26 24.86
C GLY A 467 8.64 4.40 24.50
N VAL A 468 8.45 4.07 23.21
CA VAL A 468 7.32 3.28 22.73
C VAL A 468 7.75 1.82 22.57
N GLN A 469 6.89 0.87 22.97
CA GLN A 469 7.18 -0.57 22.87
C GLN A 469 5.98 -1.40 22.43
N TYR A 470 6.23 -2.50 21.71
CA TYR A 470 5.24 -3.46 21.22
C TYR A 470 5.71 -4.90 21.46
N ASP A 471 4.90 -5.73 22.11
CA ASP A 471 5.20 -7.13 22.43
C ASP A 471 4.42 -8.14 21.58
N ARG A 472 3.49 -7.66 20.76
CA ARG A 472 2.67 -8.47 19.86
C ARG A 472 2.40 -7.70 18.57
N TYR A 473 2.35 -8.44 17.47
CA TYR A 473 1.64 -7.97 16.28
C TYR A 473 0.14 -8.17 16.51
N ALA A 474 -0.68 -7.27 15.98
CA ALA A 474 -2.12 -7.23 16.23
C ALA A 474 -2.86 -8.53 15.83
#